data_AF-A0A0S7Z500-F1
#
_entry.id   AF-A0A0S7Z500-F1
#
_cell.length_a   1.000
_cell.length_b   1.000
_cell.length_c   1.000
_cell.angle_alpha   90.00
_cell.angle_beta   90.00
_cell.angle_gamma   90.00
#
_symmetry.space_group_name_H-M   'P 1'
#
loop_
_entity.id
_entity.type
_entity.pdbx_description
1 polymer ?
#
loop_
_entity_poly.entity_id
_entity_poly.type
_entity_poly.pdbx_seq_one_letter_code
_entity_poly.pdbx_strand_id
1 'polypeptide(L)'
;MIYEIFDADPPELLKKKVAMRKAWTKALLHYYDRNFMKAYRLFKALRGKNPDDRIFDLYIKRCVRCIKLGVPEDWQGIEVINLK
;
A
#
# COMPACT_ATOMS: atom_id res chain seq x y z
N MET A 1 6.84 12.73 29.44
CA MET A 1 6.39 13.82 28.56
C MET A 1 5.19 13.30 27.78
N ILE A 2 4.01 13.72 28.23
CA ILE A 2 2.74 13.89 27.49
C ILE A 2 2.25 12.70 26.64
N TYR A 3 1.34 11.94 27.23
CA TYR A 3 0.42 11.00 26.57
C TYR A 3 -0.90 11.77 26.41
N GLU A 4 -1.07 12.52 25.32
CA GLU A 4 -2.28 13.31 25.07
C GLU A 4 -3.00 12.85 23.80
N ILE A 5 -4.30 12.69 23.98
CA ILE A 5 -5.37 12.46 23.01
C ILE A 5 -5.47 11.00 22.53
N PHE A 6 -6.08 10.18 23.39
CA PHE A 6 -6.95 9.11 22.93
C PHE A 6 -8.12 9.75 22.19
N ASP A 7 -7.94 9.93 20.87
CA ASP A 7 -8.99 10.35 19.97
C ASP A 7 -10.10 9.29 20.01
N ALA A 8 -11.28 9.72 20.47
CA ALA A 8 -12.48 8.93 20.67
C ALA A 8 -13.12 8.54 19.32
N ASP A 9 -12.37 7.83 18.47
CA ASP A 9 -12.88 7.22 17.26
C ASP A 9 -13.51 5.86 17.65
N PRO A 10 -14.75 5.53 17.23
CA PRO A 10 -15.40 4.26 17.54
C PRO A 10 -14.43 3.09 17.31
N PRO A 11 -14.32 2.12 18.24
CA PRO A 11 -13.31 1.05 18.16
C PRO A 11 -13.38 0.24 16.86
N GLU A 12 -14.54 0.23 16.19
CA GLU A 12 -14.74 -0.38 14.89
C GLU A 12 -14.09 0.38 13.72
N LEU A 13 -14.12 1.71 13.74
CA LEU A 13 -13.46 2.55 12.74
C LEU A 13 -11.93 2.48 12.89
N LEU A 14 -11.46 2.45 14.14
CA LEU A 14 -10.04 2.30 14.48
C LEU A 14 -9.48 0.96 14.02
N LYS A 15 -10.20 -0.16 14.24
CA LYS A 15 -9.81 -1.49 13.73
C LYS A 15 -9.73 -1.53 12.21
N LYS A 16 -10.68 -0.90 11.50
CA LYS A 16 -10.69 -0.83 10.03
C LYS A 16 -9.49 -0.01 9.51
N LYS A 17 -9.23 1.17 10.08
CA LYS A 17 -8.07 2.01 9.75
C LYS A 17 -6.74 1.28 10.01
N VAL A 18 -6.61 0.60 11.17
CA VAL A 18 -5.41 -0.15 11.54
C VAL A 18 -5.18 -1.35 10.62
N ALA A 19 -6.23 -2.14 10.32
CA ALA A 19 -6.13 -3.29 9.44
C ALA A 19 -5.75 -2.87 8.02
N MET A 20 -6.32 -1.77 7.53
CA MET A 20 -5.98 -1.19 6.23
C MET A 20 -4.53 -0.72 6.18
N ARG A 21 -4.07 0.01 7.20
CA ARG A 21 -2.68 0.46 7.32
C ARG A 21 -1.71 -0.72 7.36
N LYS A 22 -2.00 -1.76 8.15
CA LYS A 22 -1.19 -2.99 8.21
C LYS A 22 -1.11 -3.68 6.84
N ALA A 23 -2.24 -3.81 6.14
CA ALA A 23 -2.26 -4.42 4.81
C ALA A 23 -1.51 -3.58 3.78
N TRP A 24 -1.59 -2.24 3.85
CA TRP A 24 -0.82 -1.34 3.01
C TRP A 24 0.68 -1.48 3.24
N THR A 25 1.13 -1.43 4.50
CA THR A 25 2.54 -1.64 4.85
C THR A 25 3.03 -3.00 4.37
N LYS A 26 2.23 -4.06 4.52
CA LYS A 26 2.57 -5.40 4.03
C LYS A 26 2.68 -5.44 2.50
N ALA A 27 1.80 -4.74 1.79
CA ALA A 27 1.86 -4.63 0.33
C ALA A 27 3.14 -3.94 -0.14
N LEU A 28 3.53 -2.84 0.53
CA LEU A 28 4.77 -2.13 0.28
C LEU A 28 6.00 -2.98 0.59
N LEU A 29 6.02 -3.71 1.71
CA LEU A 29 7.11 -4.62 2.04
C LEU A 29 7.31 -5.65 0.92
N HIS A 30 6.24 -6.29 0.45
CA HIS A 30 6.34 -7.21 -0.69
C HIS A 30 6.77 -6.53 -1.99
N TYR A 31 6.39 -5.26 -2.20
CA TYR A 31 6.81 -4.49 -3.37
C TYR A 31 8.32 -4.25 -3.36
N TYR A 32 8.87 -3.75 -2.24
CA TYR A 32 10.31 -3.52 -2.08
C TYR A 32 11.13 -4.82 -2.10
N ASP A 33 10.53 -5.92 -1.62
CA ASP A 33 11.10 -7.27 -1.68
C ASP A 33 11.01 -7.90 -3.09
N ARG A 34 10.65 -7.12 -4.12
CA ARG A 34 10.46 -7.55 -5.53
C ARG A 34 9.40 -8.66 -5.71
N ASN A 35 8.60 -8.89 -4.68
CA ASN A 35 7.49 -9.84 -4.63
C ASN A 35 6.21 -9.20 -5.20
N PHE A 36 6.30 -8.71 -6.45
CA PHE A 36 5.25 -7.94 -7.12
C PHE A 36 3.90 -8.67 -7.20
N MET A 37 3.90 -10.00 -7.34
CA MET A 37 2.66 -10.79 -7.34
C MET A 37 1.91 -10.71 -6.00
N LYS A 38 2.63 -10.80 -4.88
CA LYS A 38 2.04 -10.69 -3.54
C LYS A 38 1.57 -9.26 -3.27
N ALA A 39 2.39 -8.28 -3.65
CA ALA A 39 2.06 -6.87 -3.55
C ALA A 39 0.78 -6.52 -4.35
N TYR A 40 0.70 -6.94 -5.62
CA TYR A 40 -0.48 -6.74 -6.48
C TYR A 40 -1.77 -7.25 -5.85
N ARG A 41 -1.75 -8.47 -5.29
CA ARG A 41 -2.93 -9.07 -4.65
C ARG A 41 -3.40 -8.23 -3.45
N LEU A 42 -2.47 -7.74 -2.64
CA LEU A 42 -2.78 -6.90 -1.49
C LEU A 42 -3.31 -5.53 -1.90
N PHE A 43 -2.68 -4.87 -2.88
CA PHE A 43 -3.19 -3.58 -3.40
C PHE A 43 -4.58 -3.72 -4.03
N LYS A 44 -4.84 -4.81 -4.76
CA LYS A 44 -6.17 -5.10 -5.31
C LYS A 44 -7.22 -5.31 -4.22
N ALA A 45 -6.87 -6.03 -3.15
CA ALA A 45 -7.75 -6.21 -1.99
C ALA A 45 -8.02 -4.88 -1.25
N LEU A 46 -7.02 -4.02 -1.13
CA LEU A 46 -7.17 -2.68 -0.53
C LEU A 46 -8.04 -1.77 -1.38
N ARG A 47 -7.85 -1.77 -2.71
CA ARG A 47 -8.70 -1.04 -3.65
C ARG A 47 -10.17 -1.42 -3.54
N GLY A 48 -10.46 -2.72 -3.36
CA GLY A 48 -11.84 -3.19 -3.18
C GLY A 48 -12.49 -2.65 -1.90
N LYS A 49 -11.70 -2.32 -0.88
CA LYS A 49 -12.17 -1.74 0.38
C LYS A 49 -12.24 -0.20 0.35
N ASN A 50 -11.39 0.43 -0.46
CA ASN A 50 -11.36 1.88 -0.63
C ASN A 50 -11.19 2.25 -2.12
N PRO A 51 -12.27 2.17 -2.91
CA PRO A 51 -12.21 2.41 -4.35
C PRO A 51 -11.93 3.87 -4.73
N ASP A 52 -12.12 4.80 -3.79
CA ASP A 52 -11.94 6.24 -4.00
C ASP A 52 -10.46 6.64 -4.11
N ASP A 53 -9.58 5.88 -3.45
CA ASP A 53 -8.17 6.19 -3.39
C ASP A 53 -7.40 5.60 -4.59
N ARG A 54 -6.99 6.51 -5.48
CA ARG A 54 -6.29 6.20 -6.72
C ARG A 54 -4.88 5.67 -6.48
N ILE A 55 -4.33 5.76 -5.27
CA ILE A 55 -3.00 5.25 -4.96
C ILE A 55 -2.92 3.74 -5.19
N PHE A 56 -3.99 2.99 -4.90
CA PHE A 56 -4.00 1.54 -5.10
C PHE A 56 -3.91 1.18 -6.58
N ASP A 57 -4.59 1.91 -7.46
CA ASP A 57 -4.53 1.68 -8.91
C ASP A 57 -3.12 1.94 -9.47
N LEU A 58 -2.45 2.99 -8.97
CA LEU A 58 -1.07 3.30 -9.32
C LEU A 58 -0.13 2.15 -8.97
N TYR A 59 -0.17 1.66 -7.73
CA TYR A 59 0.67 0.55 -7.29
C TYR A 59 0.33 -0.77 -7.97
N ILE A 60 -0.95 -1.02 -8.27
CA ILE A 60 -1.40 -2.17 -9.06
C ILE A 60 -0.76 -2.13 -10.46
N LYS A 61 -0.85 -1.00 -11.15
CA LYS A 61 -0.25 -0.81 -12.49
C LYS A 61 1.26 -1.00 -12.44
N ARG A 62 1.92 -0.45 -11.43
CA ARG A 62 3.37 -0.61 -11.21
C ARG A 62 3.74 -2.08 -11.02
N CYS A 63 3.05 -2.80 -10.13
CA CYS A 63 3.27 -4.23 -9.94
C CYS A 63 3.10 -5.00 -11.25
N VAL A 64 2.05 -4.72 -12.04
CA VAL A 64 1.85 -5.37 -13.35
C VAL A 64 2.99 -5.04 -14.31
N ARG A 65 3.46 -3.79 -14.33
CA ARG A 65 4.61 -3.37 -15.15
C ARG A 65 5.86 -4.15 -14.75
N CYS A 66 6.17 -4.21 -13.46
CA CYS A 66 7.30 -4.96 -12.92
C CYS A 66 7.20 -6.48 -13.18
N ILE A 67 6.00 -7.07 -13.13
CA ILE A 67 5.80 -8.49 -13.45
C ILE A 67 6.00 -8.76 -14.95
N LYS A 68 5.52 -7.87 -15.83
CA LYS A 68 5.58 -8.05 -17.28
C LYS A 68 6.93 -7.70 -17.90
N LEU A 69 7.49 -6.56 -17.49
CA LEU A 69 8.75 -6.03 -18.04
C LEU A 69 9.97 -6.42 -17.20
N GLY A 70 9.76 -6.99 -16.01
CA GLY A 70 10.82 -7.16 -15.04
C GLY A 70 11.19 -5.82 -14.37
N VAL A 71 12.15 -5.90 -13.46
CA VAL A 71 12.82 -4.71 -12.90
C VAL A 71 14.32 -4.85 -13.06
N PRO A 72 15.05 -3.76 -13.34
CA PRO A 72 16.51 -3.80 -13.37
C PRO A 72 17.07 -4.15 -11.98
N GLU A 73 18.31 -4.63 -11.94
CA GLU A 73 18.97 -5.08 -10.71
C GLU A 73 19.15 -3.94 -9.69
N ASP A 74 19.30 -2.71 -10.17
CA ASP A 74 19.40 -1.49 -9.36
C ASP A 74 18.03 -0.89 -8.99
N TRP A 75 16.94 -1.62 -9.19
CA TRP A 75 15.62 -1.11 -8.84
C TRP A 75 15.48 -0.93 -7.31
N GLN A 76 15.48 0.32 -6.87
CA GLN A 76 15.37 0.74 -5.47
C GLN A 76 13.91 0.88 -4.98
N GLY A 77 12.92 0.59 -5.82
CA GLY A 77 11.50 0.82 -5.48
C GLY A 77 11.10 2.28 -5.32
N ILE A 78 11.98 3.21 -5.71
CA ILE A 78 11.74 4.65 -5.71
C ILE A 78 11.11 5.02 -7.05
N GLU A 79 9.79 5.12 -7.07
CA GLU A 79 9.09 5.86 -8.12
C GLU A 79 8.46 7.06 -7.46
N VAL A 80 9.15 8.21 -7.55
CA VAL A 80 8.74 9.52 -6.98
C VAL A 80 7.25 9.70 -7.18
N ILE A 81 6.48 9.58 -6.10
CA ILE A 81 5.05 9.90 -6.12
C ILE A 81 5.00 11.41 -6.00
N ASN A 82 5.01 12.10 -7.14
CA ASN A 82 4.56 13.48 -7.20
C ASN A 82 3.05 13.45 -6.94
N LEU A 83 2.64 13.50 -5.67
CA LEU A 83 1.35 14.04 -5.31
C LEU A 83 1.47 15.55 -5.56
N LYS A 84 0.90 15.99 -6.70
CA LYS A 84 0.63 17.40 -6.94
C LYS A 84 -0.53 17.86 -6.05
#